data_AF-A0A4R4MQH2-F1
#
_entry.id   AF-A0A4R4MQH2-F1
#
_cell.length_a   1.000
_cell.length_b   1.000
_cell.length_c   1.000
_cell.angle_alpha   90.00
_cell.angle_beta   90.00
_cell.angle_gamma   90.00
#
_symmetry.space_group_name_H-M   'P 1'
#
loop_
_entity.id
_entity.type
_entity.pdbx_description
1 polymer ?
#
loop_
_entity_poly.entity_id
_entity_poly.type
_entity_poly.pdbx_seq_one_letter_code
_entity_poly.pdbx_strand_id
1 'polypeptide(L)'
;MSAPGKYVTHRSLDGVRVRISGAQDLRRPCTSVARIADGGRLHEISSGTRADALAWAEDIGLDRFEQEFRMQGGRLRVGRTAARDAETGVSDPVLAAVWEGRGHAVFTHLYHARPADAVAFFGTLRLTEHPDGITAVPRGRARRPEPAEMVKEVPGLGLLEITALNQQTRRRLPSWRGAPVAGGELFQDVVEGQGPYFLLALRSLLVTVLPEEDRVREVPRRLAGLSVQAIR
;
A
#
# COMPACT_ATOMS: atom_id res chain seq x y z
N MET A 1 -27.08 24.43 3.94
CA MET A 1 -27.22 23.21 3.11
C MET A 1 -26.08 22.26 3.48
N SER A 2 -26.39 21.15 4.16
CA SER A 2 -25.38 20.20 4.67
C SER A 2 -24.72 19.40 3.54
N ALA A 3 -23.39 19.33 3.54
CA ALA A 3 -22.62 18.60 2.53
C ALA A 3 -22.80 17.07 2.68
N PRO A 4 -22.85 16.31 1.57
CA PRO A 4 -22.87 14.85 1.61
C PRO A 4 -21.60 14.34 2.30
N GLY A 5 -21.74 13.37 3.20
CA GLY A 5 -20.60 12.75 3.89
C GLY A 5 -19.61 12.17 2.88
N LYS A 6 -18.42 12.78 2.78
CA LYS A 6 -17.36 12.35 1.86
C LYS A 6 -16.69 11.11 2.43
N TYR A 7 -17.06 9.95 1.90
CA TYR A 7 -16.32 8.71 2.13
C TYR A 7 -15.57 8.32 0.87
N VAL A 8 -14.47 7.59 1.04
CA VAL A 8 -13.76 6.88 -0.02
C VAL A 8 -13.74 5.40 0.31
N THR A 9 -13.62 4.56 -0.70
CA THR A 9 -13.46 3.12 -0.54
C THR A 9 -12.25 2.68 -1.34
N HIS A 10 -11.38 1.93 -0.68
CA HIS A 10 -10.16 1.39 -1.25
C HIS A 10 -10.12 -0.11 -1.01
N ARG A 11 -9.38 -0.82 -1.86
CA ARG A 11 -9.17 -2.27 -1.77
C ARG A 11 -7.68 -2.58 -1.76
N SER A 12 -7.25 -3.35 -0.78
CA SER A 12 -5.88 -3.85 -0.69
C SER A 12 -5.64 -5.02 -1.65
N LEU A 13 -4.37 -5.31 -1.93
CA LEU A 13 -3.95 -6.43 -2.77
C LEU A 13 -4.41 -7.81 -2.26
N ASP A 14 -4.70 -7.93 -0.96
CA ASP A 14 -5.28 -9.13 -0.35
C ASP A 14 -6.81 -9.16 -0.31
N GLY A 15 -7.47 -8.14 -0.84
CA GLY A 15 -8.91 -8.09 -1.05
C GLY A 15 -9.70 -7.44 0.08
N VAL A 16 -9.05 -6.99 1.15
CA VAL A 16 -9.70 -6.21 2.21
C VAL A 16 -10.18 -4.88 1.64
N ARG A 17 -11.46 -4.58 1.83
CA ARG A 17 -12.06 -3.31 1.43
C ARG A 17 -12.14 -2.42 2.66
N VAL A 18 -11.63 -1.20 2.53
CA VAL A 18 -11.62 -0.21 3.61
C VAL A 18 -12.42 1.00 3.17
N ARG A 19 -13.41 1.37 3.99
CA ARG A 19 -14.11 2.65 3.90
C ARG A 19 -13.49 3.62 4.88
N ILE A 20 -13.13 4.80 4.37
CA ILE A 20 -12.66 5.93 5.17
C ILE A 20 -13.67 7.06 5.01
N SER A 21 -14.15 7.64 6.10
CA SER A 21 -15.11 8.74 6.09
C SER A 21 -14.81 9.74 7.20
N GLY A 22 -15.02 11.02 6.94
CA GLY A 22 -14.82 12.07 7.93
C GLY A 22 -14.90 13.46 7.31
N ALA A 23 -14.55 14.49 8.09
CA ALA A 23 -14.50 15.87 7.61
C ALA A 23 -13.20 16.20 6.85
N GLN A 24 -12.22 15.31 6.89
CA GLN A 24 -10.90 15.45 6.29
C GLN A 24 -10.98 15.38 4.75
N ASP A 25 -9.97 15.92 4.08
CA ASP A 25 -9.81 15.73 2.65
C ASP A 25 -9.30 14.32 2.35
N LEU A 26 -10.14 13.50 1.71
CA LEU A 26 -9.82 12.11 1.37
C LEU A 26 -9.46 11.93 -0.11
N ARG A 27 -9.21 13.02 -0.86
CA ARG A 27 -8.98 12.97 -2.31
C ARG A 27 -7.60 12.46 -2.71
N ARG A 28 -6.61 12.49 -1.82
CA ARG A 28 -5.26 11.98 -2.11
C ARG A 28 -5.31 10.49 -2.52
N PRO A 29 -4.40 10.02 -3.38
CA PRO A 29 -4.35 8.62 -3.78
C PRO A 29 -4.18 7.66 -2.60
N CYS A 30 -4.40 6.38 -2.88
CA CYS A 30 -4.19 5.30 -1.94
C CYS A 30 -3.46 4.19 -2.68
N THR A 31 -2.36 3.71 -2.09
CA THR A 31 -1.63 2.56 -2.61
C THR A 31 -1.86 1.35 -1.72
N SER A 32 -1.65 0.15 -2.27
CA SER A 32 -1.56 -1.07 -1.47
C SER A 32 -0.31 -1.85 -1.83
N VAL A 33 0.44 -2.25 -0.82
CA VAL A 33 1.70 -2.97 -0.90
C VAL A 33 1.52 -4.39 -0.37
N ALA A 34 2.13 -5.37 -1.03
CA ALA A 34 2.17 -6.75 -0.54
C ALA A 34 3.49 -7.40 -0.92
N ARG A 35 3.94 -8.34 -0.08
CA ARG A 35 5.09 -9.18 -0.38
C ARG A 35 4.65 -10.53 -0.91
N ILE A 36 5.26 -10.98 -2.00
CA ILE A 36 5.01 -12.25 -2.66
C ILE A 36 6.29 -13.08 -2.62
N ALA A 37 6.24 -14.20 -1.91
CA ALA A 37 7.30 -15.20 -1.91
C ALA A 37 7.11 -16.13 -3.12
N ASP A 38 8.08 -16.15 -4.04
CA ASP A 38 8.08 -17.01 -5.22
C ASP A 38 9.50 -17.39 -5.61
N GLY A 39 9.72 -18.65 -6.01
CA GLY A 39 11.05 -19.12 -6.43
C GLY A 39 12.18 -18.94 -5.40
N GLY A 40 11.87 -18.92 -4.09
CA GLY A 40 12.85 -18.66 -3.03
C GLY A 40 13.25 -17.20 -2.86
N ARG A 41 12.57 -16.28 -3.55
CA ARG A 41 12.74 -14.82 -3.44
C ARG A 41 11.49 -14.18 -2.86
N LEU A 42 11.66 -13.00 -2.28
CA LEU A 42 10.57 -12.15 -1.79
C LEU A 42 10.48 -10.93 -2.70
N HIS A 43 9.32 -10.75 -3.33
CA HIS A 43 9.04 -9.64 -4.24
C HIS A 43 8.02 -8.72 -3.60
N GLU A 44 8.33 -7.42 -3.52
CA GLU A 44 7.35 -6.42 -3.10
C GLU A 44 6.59 -5.92 -4.32
N ILE A 45 5.27 -6.02 -4.28
CA ILE A 45 4.38 -5.46 -5.29
C ILE A 45 3.55 -4.35 -4.67
N SER A 46 3.32 -3.31 -5.45
CA SER A 46 2.48 -2.19 -5.10
C SER A 46 1.34 -2.07 -6.09
N SER A 47 0.23 -1.50 -5.65
CA SER A 47 -0.90 -1.14 -6.51
C SER A 47 -1.38 0.26 -6.21
N GLY A 48 -1.94 0.90 -7.22
CA GLY A 48 -2.48 2.25 -7.16
C GLY A 48 -3.22 2.56 -8.45
N THR A 49 -3.43 3.84 -8.72
CA THR A 49 -3.89 4.29 -10.03
C THR A 49 -2.81 4.09 -11.10
N ARG A 50 -3.18 4.17 -12.38
CA ARG A 50 -2.20 4.24 -13.47
C ARG A 50 -1.24 5.42 -13.33
N ALA A 51 -1.72 6.56 -12.84
CA ALA A 51 -0.88 7.73 -12.62
C ALA A 51 0.17 7.46 -11.53
N ASP A 52 -0.23 6.82 -10.43
CA ASP A 52 0.70 6.44 -9.36
C ASP A 52 1.80 5.49 -9.87
N ALA A 53 1.44 4.54 -10.74
CA ALA A 53 2.41 3.61 -11.31
C ALA A 53 3.41 4.28 -12.27
N LEU A 54 3.00 5.34 -12.98
CA LEU A 54 3.89 6.12 -13.84
C LEU A 54 4.79 7.04 -13.01
N ALA A 55 4.24 7.70 -11.99
CA ALA A 55 5.02 8.51 -11.05
C ALA A 55 6.07 7.64 -10.34
N TRP A 56 5.69 6.45 -9.87
CA TRP A 56 6.62 5.48 -9.31
C TRP A 56 7.73 5.09 -10.30
N ALA A 57 7.39 4.86 -11.56
CA ALA A 57 8.38 4.49 -12.58
C ALA A 57 9.39 5.63 -12.80
N GLU A 58 8.93 6.87 -12.81
CA GLU A 58 9.78 8.07 -12.87
C GLU A 58 10.67 8.20 -11.62
N ASP A 59 10.11 7.98 -10.42
CA ASP A 59 10.84 8.06 -9.14
C ASP A 59 12.00 7.05 -9.06
N ILE A 60 11.86 5.88 -9.68
CA ILE A 60 12.94 4.88 -9.77
C ILE A 60 13.88 5.10 -10.97
N GLY A 61 13.77 6.24 -11.66
CA GLY A 61 14.63 6.65 -12.76
C GLY A 61 14.35 5.94 -14.09
N LEU A 62 13.15 5.41 -14.32
CA LEU A 62 12.82 4.77 -15.59
C LEU A 62 12.57 5.80 -16.69
N ASP A 63 13.47 5.89 -17.66
CA ASP A 63 13.31 6.78 -18.83
C ASP A 63 12.10 6.39 -19.71
N ARG A 64 11.96 5.09 -19.99
CA ARG A 64 10.87 4.56 -20.83
C ARG A 64 10.62 3.07 -20.62
N PHE A 65 9.41 2.65 -20.90
CA PHE A 65 9.10 1.22 -21.08
C PHE A 65 9.60 0.74 -22.44
N GLU A 66 10.29 -0.40 -22.44
CA GLU A 66 10.93 -1.01 -23.62
C GLU A 66 10.03 -2.04 -24.30
N GLN A 67 9.22 -2.76 -23.52
CA GLN A 67 8.40 -3.88 -24.01
C GLN A 67 7.02 -3.86 -23.35
N GLU A 68 6.04 -4.40 -24.07
CA GLU A 68 4.66 -4.57 -23.62
C GLU A 68 4.16 -5.98 -23.92
N PHE A 69 3.44 -6.58 -22.97
CA PHE A 69 2.82 -7.88 -23.09
C PHE A 69 1.35 -7.79 -22.68
N ARG A 70 0.45 -8.44 -23.44
CA ARG A 70 -0.96 -8.57 -23.03
C ARG A 70 -1.11 -9.76 -22.10
N MET A 71 -1.60 -9.54 -20.89
CA MET A 71 -1.87 -10.63 -19.94
C MET A 71 -2.96 -10.28 -18.94
N GLN A 72 -3.75 -11.29 -18.56
CA GLN A 72 -4.80 -11.18 -17.53
C GLN A 72 -5.80 -10.03 -17.77
N GLY A 73 -6.11 -9.72 -19.04
CA GLY A 73 -7.01 -8.62 -19.40
C GLY A 73 -6.41 -7.21 -19.27
N GLY A 74 -5.13 -7.09 -18.92
CA GLY A 74 -4.37 -5.85 -18.88
C GLY A 74 -3.13 -5.90 -19.76
N ARG A 75 -2.23 -4.93 -19.56
CA ARG A 75 -0.95 -4.83 -20.27
C ARG A 75 0.18 -4.75 -19.26
N LEU A 76 1.13 -5.67 -19.36
CA LEU A 76 2.38 -5.63 -18.62
C LEU A 76 3.42 -4.86 -19.44
N ARG A 77 3.85 -3.71 -18.96
CA ARG A 77 4.93 -2.90 -19.54
C ARG A 77 6.18 -3.08 -18.69
N VAL A 78 7.33 -3.25 -19.33
CA VAL A 78 8.61 -3.40 -18.64
C VAL A 78 9.67 -2.49 -19.24
N GLY A 79 10.61 -2.04 -18.41
CA GLY A 79 11.75 -1.25 -18.83
C GLY A 79 12.90 -1.37 -17.83
N ARG A 80 14.12 -1.09 -18.27
CA ARG A 80 15.31 -1.19 -17.41
C ARG A 80 15.67 0.17 -16.84
N THR A 81 16.08 0.15 -15.58
CA THR A 81 16.68 1.29 -14.87
C THR A 81 17.81 0.77 -13.98
N ALA A 82 18.45 1.66 -13.24
CA ALA A 82 19.40 1.32 -12.19
C ALA A 82 18.90 1.92 -10.87
N ALA A 83 18.73 1.08 -9.85
CA ALA A 83 18.46 1.56 -8.50
C ALA A 83 19.79 1.92 -7.85
N ARG A 84 19.95 3.18 -7.44
CA ARG A 84 21.14 3.64 -6.71
C ARG A 84 20.87 3.60 -5.21
N ASP A 85 21.66 2.82 -4.51
CA ASP A 85 21.69 2.82 -3.06
C ASP A 85 22.30 4.13 -2.55
N ALA A 86 21.56 4.86 -1.72
CA ALA A 86 21.95 6.20 -1.29
C ALA A 86 23.11 6.19 -0.28
N GLU A 87 23.28 5.09 0.47
CA GLU A 87 24.28 4.97 1.53
C GLU A 87 25.64 4.49 0.98
N THR A 88 25.60 3.52 0.07
CA THR A 88 26.77 2.87 -0.51
C THR A 88 27.15 3.41 -1.89
N GLY A 89 26.21 4.10 -2.55
CA GLY A 89 26.38 4.60 -3.93
C GLY A 89 26.35 3.50 -5.00
N VAL A 90 26.14 2.24 -4.61
CA VAL A 90 26.07 1.09 -5.52
C VAL A 90 24.84 1.22 -6.41
N SER A 91 25.00 0.95 -7.70
CA SER A 91 23.95 1.01 -8.70
C SER A 91 23.62 -0.39 -9.19
N ASP A 92 22.46 -0.91 -8.82
CA ASP A 92 22.01 -2.24 -9.22
C ASP A 92 21.06 -2.17 -10.42
N PRO A 93 21.25 -3.02 -11.45
CA PRO A 93 20.35 -3.07 -12.59
C PRO A 93 19.01 -3.68 -12.17
N VAL A 94 17.95 -2.95 -12.52
CA VAL A 94 16.59 -3.25 -12.09
C VAL A 94 15.65 -3.24 -13.28
N LEU A 95 14.76 -4.22 -13.32
CA LEU A 95 13.65 -4.24 -14.28
C LEU A 95 12.40 -3.69 -13.61
N ALA A 96 11.96 -2.52 -14.04
CA ALA A 96 10.65 -1.98 -13.70
C ALA A 96 9.57 -2.76 -14.46
N ALA A 97 8.53 -3.19 -13.76
CA ALA A 97 7.42 -3.93 -14.34
C ALA A 97 6.08 -3.38 -13.84
N VAL A 98 5.22 -2.96 -14.76
CA VAL A 98 3.91 -2.36 -14.47
C VAL A 98 2.83 -3.10 -15.25
N TRP A 99 1.96 -3.81 -14.54
CA TRP A 99 0.70 -4.29 -15.09
C TRP A 99 -0.37 -3.22 -14.99
N GLU A 100 -0.93 -2.79 -16.12
CA GLU A 100 -1.99 -1.80 -16.21
C GLU A 100 -3.34 -2.47 -16.48
N GLY A 101 -4.27 -2.32 -15.52
CA GLY A 101 -5.71 -2.53 -15.70
C GLY A 101 -6.34 -1.33 -16.42
N ARG A 102 -7.64 -1.10 -16.29
CA ARG A 102 -8.38 0.03 -16.90
C ARG A 102 -8.12 1.36 -16.19
N GLY A 103 -8.22 1.39 -14.86
CA GLY A 103 -7.99 2.56 -14.02
C GLY A 103 -6.87 2.38 -13.00
N HIS A 104 -6.55 1.14 -12.64
CA HIS A 104 -5.54 0.79 -11.65
C HIS A 104 -4.35 0.06 -12.28
N ALA A 105 -3.25 -0.01 -11.54
CA ALA A 105 -2.06 -0.76 -11.92
C ALA A 105 -1.48 -1.54 -10.74
N VAL A 106 -0.71 -2.59 -11.05
CA VAL A 106 0.19 -3.28 -10.12
C VAL A 106 1.60 -3.11 -10.65
N PHE A 107 2.53 -2.69 -9.80
CA PHE A 107 3.89 -2.39 -10.19
C PHE A 107 4.89 -2.94 -9.18
N THR A 108 6.08 -3.28 -9.69
CA THR A 108 7.18 -3.86 -8.94
C THR A 108 8.47 -3.57 -9.67
N HIS A 109 9.57 -3.61 -8.93
CA HIS A 109 10.89 -3.71 -9.52
C HIS A 109 11.47 -5.10 -9.28
N LEU A 110 12.29 -5.61 -10.20
CA LEU A 110 12.91 -6.92 -10.12
C LEU A 110 14.42 -6.81 -10.35
N TYR A 111 15.21 -7.19 -9.34
CA TYR A 111 16.67 -7.16 -9.40
C TYR A 111 17.23 -8.23 -10.34
N HIS A 112 18.18 -7.82 -11.19
CA HIS A 112 18.87 -8.69 -12.16
C HIS A 112 17.90 -9.53 -13.04
N ALA A 113 16.72 -9.00 -13.34
CA ALA A 113 15.67 -9.70 -14.06
C ALA A 113 15.62 -9.33 -15.55
N ARG A 114 15.07 -10.24 -16.35
CA ARG A 114 14.75 -10.05 -17.77
C ARG A 114 13.24 -9.90 -17.93
N PRO A 115 12.75 -9.30 -19.04
CA PRO A 115 11.32 -9.21 -19.36
C PRO A 115 10.53 -10.51 -19.18
N ALA A 116 11.10 -11.66 -19.57
CA ALA A 116 10.48 -12.97 -19.39
C ALA A 116 10.26 -13.33 -17.91
N ASP A 117 11.14 -12.89 -17.01
CA ASP A 117 11.03 -13.14 -15.58
C ASP A 117 9.89 -12.30 -14.99
N ALA A 118 9.64 -11.08 -15.49
CA ALA A 118 8.45 -10.29 -15.13
C ALA A 118 7.16 -10.97 -15.61
N VAL A 119 7.12 -11.46 -16.86
CA VAL A 119 5.95 -12.21 -17.36
C VAL A 119 5.69 -13.46 -16.50
N ALA A 120 6.74 -14.20 -16.14
CA ALA A 120 6.64 -15.38 -15.29
C ALA A 120 6.12 -15.03 -13.89
N PHE A 121 6.70 -14.00 -13.25
CA PHE A 121 6.27 -13.53 -11.94
C PHE A 121 4.81 -13.07 -11.93
N PHE A 122 4.41 -12.20 -12.86
CA PHE A 122 3.01 -11.80 -12.97
C PHE A 122 2.09 -12.98 -13.31
N GLY A 123 2.61 -14.02 -13.98
CA GLY A 123 1.91 -15.28 -14.22
C GLY A 123 1.61 -16.10 -12.96
N THR A 124 2.38 -15.91 -11.87
CA THR A 124 2.11 -16.54 -10.57
C THR A 124 1.06 -15.79 -9.75
N LEU A 125 0.54 -14.67 -10.25
CA LEU A 125 -0.51 -13.89 -9.62
C LEU A 125 -1.80 -13.96 -10.45
N ARG A 126 -2.95 -14.02 -9.78
CA ARG A 126 -4.25 -13.68 -10.39
C ARG A 126 -4.57 -12.24 -10.06
N LEU A 127 -4.47 -11.36 -11.06
CA LEU A 127 -4.85 -9.97 -10.93
C LEU A 127 -6.32 -9.77 -11.30
N THR A 128 -7.09 -9.16 -10.39
CA THR A 128 -8.47 -8.77 -10.65
C THR A 128 -8.65 -7.31 -10.29
N GLU A 129 -9.02 -6.50 -11.27
CA GLU A 129 -9.35 -5.09 -11.06
C GLU A 129 -10.80 -4.91 -10.60
N HIS A 130 -10.99 -3.99 -9.67
CA HIS A 130 -12.26 -3.55 -9.13
C HIS A 130 -12.37 -2.02 -9.21
N PRO A 131 -13.56 -1.43 -9.07
CA PRO A 131 -13.72 0.02 -9.01
C PRO A 131 -12.94 0.69 -7.88
N ASP A 132 -12.64 -0.05 -6.81
CA ASP A 132 -11.98 0.41 -5.59
C ASP A 132 -10.52 -0.06 -5.43
N GLY A 133 -9.93 -0.73 -6.43
CA GLY A 133 -8.53 -1.18 -6.38
C GLY A 133 -8.28 -2.49 -7.13
N ILE A 134 -7.15 -3.15 -6.85
CA ILE A 134 -6.77 -4.44 -7.45
C ILE A 134 -6.58 -5.49 -6.36
N THR A 135 -6.99 -6.73 -6.64
CA THR A 135 -6.55 -7.90 -5.86
C THR A 135 -5.50 -8.69 -6.64
N ALA A 136 -4.51 -9.23 -5.94
CA ALA A 136 -3.43 -10.03 -6.53
C ALA A 136 -3.27 -11.38 -5.83
N VAL A 137 -4.07 -12.38 -6.20
CA VAL A 137 -4.07 -13.68 -5.49
C VAL A 137 -2.93 -14.58 -5.99
N PRO A 138 -1.97 -14.99 -5.14
CA PRO A 138 -0.91 -15.91 -5.55
C PRO A 138 -1.45 -17.26 -6.02
N ARG A 139 -0.78 -17.87 -7.00
CA ARG A 139 -1.10 -19.17 -7.60
C ARG A 139 0.12 -20.09 -7.59
N GLY A 140 -0.14 -21.39 -7.73
CA GLY A 140 0.92 -22.40 -7.80
C GLY A 140 1.72 -22.46 -6.50
N ARG A 141 3.03 -22.21 -6.58
CA ARG A 141 3.94 -22.21 -5.43
C ARG A 141 4.11 -20.83 -4.78
N ALA A 142 3.68 -19.75 -5.44
CA ALA A 142 3.77 -18.41 -4.89
C ALA A 142 2.89 -18.28 -3.63
N ARG A 143 3.38 -17.54 -2.63
CA ARG A 143 2.70 -17.31 -1.34
C ARG A 143 2.77 -15.84 -0.97
N ARG A 144 1.79 -15.41 -0.19
CA ARG A 144 1.83 -14.11 0.49
C ARG A 144 2.06 -14.37 1.98
N PRO A 145 3.25 -14.08 2.52
CA PRO A 145 3.58 -14.38 3.92
C PRO A 145 2.94 -13.40 4.91
N GLU A 146 2.66 -12.16 4.49
CA GLU A 146 2.13 -11.10 5.35
C GLU A 146 0.86 -10.49 4.72
N PRO A 147 -0.08 -9.93 5.52
CA PRO A 147 -1.19 -9.16 4.99
C PRO A 147 -0.72 -8.05 4.05
N ALA A 148 -1.56 -7.68 3.09
CA ALA A 148 -1.29 -6.48 2.32
C ALA A 148 -1.50 -5.26 3.24
N GLU A 149 -0.68 -4.24 3.01
CA GLU A 149 -0.80 -2.94 3.66
C GLU A 149 -1.39 -1.95 2.67
N MET A 150 -2.25 -1.07 3.16
CA MET A 150 -2.85 0.00 2.38
C MET A 150 -2.36 1.32 2.95
N VAL A 151 -1.76 2.16 2.12
CA VAL A 151 -1.23 3.47 2.52
C VAL A 151 -2.13 4.56 1.97
N LYS A 152 -2.60 5.43 2.86
CA LYS A 152 -3.45 6.57 2.52
C LYS A 152 -2.89 7.84 3.11
N GLU A 153 -2.56 8.81 2.26
CA GLU A 153 -2.28 10.17 2.70
C GLU A 153 -3.59 10.89 3.03
N VAL A 154 -3.64 11.53 4.21
CA VAL A 154 -4.73 12.40 4.63
C VAL A 154 -4.14 13.75 5.03
N PRO A 155 -4.29 14.80 4.19
CA PRO A 155 -3.73 16.11 4.47
C PRO A 155 -4.16 16.66 5.83
N GLY A 156 -3.18 17.15 6.58
CA GLY A 156 -3.36 17.63 7.95
C GLY A 156 -3.45 16.54 9.00
N LEU A 157 -3.32 15.26 8.65
CA LEU A 157 -3.24 14.14 9.58
C LEU A 157 -1.95 13.35 9.38
N GLY A 158 -1.54 13.09 8.13
CA GLY A 158 -0.35 12.33 7.77
C GLY A 158 -0.66 11.07 6.95
N LEU A 159 0.21 10.07 7.04
CA LEU A 159 0.04 8.78 6.38
C LEU A 159 -0.71 7.80 7.29
N LEU A 160 -1.70 7.12 6.72
CA LEU A 160 -2.41 6.01 7.35
C LEU A 160 -1.94 4.71 6.70
N GLU A 161 -1.26 3.85 7.44
CA GLU A 161 -0.93 2.49 7.03
C GLU A 161 -1.97 1.56 7.63
N ILE A 162 -2.75 0.90 6.78
CA ILE A 162 -3.93 0.14 7.17
C ILE A 162 -3.69 -1.33 6.80
N THR A 163 -3.67 -2.20 7.81
CA THR A 163 -3.56 -3.65 7.63
C THR A 163 -4.73 -4.37 8.29
N ALA A 164 -4.97 -5.61 7.88
CA ALA A 164 -5.92 -6.47 8.60
C ALA A 164 -5.42 -6.74 10.02
N LEU A 165 -6.29 -6.62 11.02
CA LEU A 165 -5.97 -7.01 12.41
C LEU A 165 -6.13 -8.52 12.57
N ASN A 166 -5.02 -9.25 12.52
CA ASN A 166 -4.95 -10.69 12.68
C ASN A 166 -3.94 -11.07 13.79
N GLN A 167 -3.67 -12.36 13.98
CA GLN A 167 -2.73 -12.81 15.02
C GLN A 167 -1.31 -12.25 14.84
N GLN A 168 -0.85 -12.05 13.59
CA GLN A 168 0.47 -11.52 13.30
C GLN A 168 0.53 -10.02 13.57
N THR A 169 -0.40 -9.23 13.04
CA THR A 169 -0.40 -7.77 13.22
C THR A 169 -0.75 -7.35 14.65
N ARG A 170 -1.52 -8.15 15.40
CA ARG A 170 -1.74 -7.93 16.84
C ARG A 170 -0.45 -7.94 17.67
N ARG A 171 0.58 -8.66 17.24
CA ARG A 171 1.88 -8.67 17.94
C ARG A 171 2.62 -7.33 17.84
N ARG A 172 2.20 -6.43 16.94
CA ARG A 172 2.72 -5.06 16.82
C ARG A 172 2.10 -4.11 17.84
N LEU A 173 1.01 -4.51 18.52
CA LEU A 173 0.37 -3.67 19.52
C LEU A 173 1.22 -3.61 20.79
N PRO A 174 1.30 -2.43 21.43
CA PRO A 174 1.88 -2.31 22.75
C PRO A 174 1.26 -3.26 23.77
N SER A 175 2.03 -3.63 24.79
CA SER A 175 1.57 -4.54 25.86
C SER A 175 0.66 -3.86 26.90
N TRP A 176 0.61 -2.52 26.93
CA TRP A 176 -0.27 -1.75 27.80
C TRP A 176 -1.66 -1.54 27.18
N ARG A 177 -2.61 -1.03 27.96
CA ARG A 177 -3.96 -0.71 27.45
C ARG A 177 -3.97 0.62 26.70
N GLY A 178 -4.67 0.67 25.56
CA GLY A 178 -4.85 1.89 24.80
C GLY A 178 -5.95 2.79 25.38
N ALA A 179 -6.02 4.02 24.89
CA ALA A 179 -7.16 4.90 25.16
C ALA A 179 -8.39 4.40 24.39
N PRO A 180 -9.56 4.23 25.04
CA PRO A 180 -10.76 3.79 24.35
C PRO A 180 -11.24 4.86 23.36
N VAL A 181 -11.53 4.44 22.13
CA VAL A 181 -12.05 5.30 21.06
C VAL A 181 -13.19 4.60 20.32
N ALA A 182 -13.88 5.34 19.45
CA ALA A 182 -14.93 4.75 18.63
C ALA A 182 -14.37 3.62 17.75
N GLY A 183 -14.80 2.39 18.02
CA GLY A 183 -14.43 1.21 17.23
C GLY A 183 -13.21 0.43 17.73
N GLY A 184 -12.55 0.85 18.81
CA GLY A 184 -11.41 0.12 19.37
C GLY A 184 -10.54 0.92 20.35
N GLU A 185 -9.23 0.77 20.23
CA GLU A 185 -8.23 1.39 21.13
C GLU A 185 -7.20 2.20 20.35
N LEU A 186 -6.81 3.35 20.90
CA LEU A 186 -5.76 4.22 20.39
C LEU A 186 -4.52 4.13 21.29
N PHE A 187 -3.38 3.91 20.67
CA PHE A 187 -2.07 3.91 21.31
C PHE A 187 -1.21 5.01 20.71
N GLN A 188 -0.27 5.50 21.49
CA GLN A 188 0.78 6.40 21.05
C GLN A 188 2.11 5.77 21.45
N ASP A 189 3.08 5.82 20.55
CA ASP A 189 4.44 5.36 20.77
C ASP A 189 5.42 6.26 20.00
N VAL A 190 6.72 6.03 20.15
CA VAL A 190 7.78 6.87 19.57
C VAL A 190 8.85 5.98 18.96
N VAL A 191 9.26 6.29 17.73
CA VAL A 191 10.47 5.72 17.12
C VAL A 191 11.60 6.73 17.26
N GLU A 192 12.73 6.28 17.80
CA GLU A 192 13.93 7.11 17.93
C GLU A 192 14.36 7.63 16.54
N GLY A 193 14.55 8.95 16.43
CA GLY A 193 14.91 9.60 15.16
C GLY A 193 13.76 9.84 14.17
N GLN A 194 12.57 9.24 14.37
CA GLN A 194 11.40 9.45 13.50
C GLN A 194 10.22 10.12 14.21
N GLY A 195 10.24 10.17 15.55
CA GLY A 195 9.23 10.85 16.34
C GLY A 195 8.00 9.99 16.67
N PRO A 196 6.91 10.62 17.14
CA PRO A 196 5.74 9.91 17.63
C PRO A 196 4.86 9.39 16.49
N TYR A 197 4.30 8.21 16.69
CA TYR A 197 3.28 7.61 15.83
C TYR A 197 2.10 7.11 16.68
N PHE A 198 0.97 6.86 16.02
CA PHE A 198 -0.23 6.35 16.69
C PHE A 198 -0.66 5.02 16.08
N LEU A 199 -1.17 4.14 16.90
CA LEU A 199 -1.78 2.88 16.47
C LEU A 199 -3.25 2.91 16.85
N LEU A 200 -4.13 2.76 15.87
CA LEU A 200 -5.57 2.62 16.08
C LEU A 200 -5.95 1.16 15.79
N ALA A 201 -6.15 0.40 16.87
CA ALA A 201 -6.54 -1.00 16.82
C ALA A 201 -8.08 -1.09 16.77
N LEU A 202 -8.63 -1.34 15.58
CA LEU A 202 -10.06 -1.47 15.34
C LEU A 202 -10.47 -2.95 15.35
N ARG A 203 -11.78 -3.22 15.29
CA ARG A 203 -12.32 -4.59 15.30
C ARG A 203 -11.64 -5.57 14.33
N SER A 204 -11.26 -5.11 13.14
CA SER A 204 -10.69 -5.95 12.07
C SER A 204 -9.53 -5.29 11.31
N LEU A 205 -9.12 -4.08 11.72
CA LEU A 205 -8.06 -3.32 11.07
C LEU A 205 -7.08 -2.81 12.14
N LEU A 206 -5.81 -2.75 11.78
CA LEU A 206 -4.80 -1.98 12.48
C LEU A 206 -4.43 -0.80 11.60
N VAL A 207 -4.53 0.41 12.13
CA VAL A 207 -4.15 1.64 11.43
C VAL A 207 -2.95 2.25 12.15
N THR A 208 -1.78 2.27 11.51
CA THR A 208 -0.65 3.09 11.94
C THR A 208 -0.82 4.48 11.36
N VAL A 209 -0.64 5.51 12.18
CA VAL A 209 -0.69 6.91 11.78
C VAL A 209 0.70 7.49 11.95
N LEU A 210 1.32 7.82 10.83
CA LEU A 210 2.57 8.57 10.77
C LEU A 210 2.20 10.05 10.56
N PRO A 211 2.23 10.87 11.62
CA PRO A 211 1.70 12.22 11.55
C PRO A 211 2.63 13.18 10.79
N GLU A 212 2.04 14.26 10.26
CA GLU A 212 2.83 15.43 9.85
C GLU A 212 3.57 16.00 11.08
N GLU A 213 4.87 16.27 10.94
CA GLU A 213 5.76 16.63 12.06
C GLU A 213 5.25 17.81 12.89
N ASP A 214 4.65 18.82 12.25
CA ASP A 214 4.12 20.03 12.89
C ASP A 214 2.75 19.83 13.55
N ARG A 215 2.12 18.65 13.42
CA ARG A 215 0.71 18.42 13.79
C ARG A 215 0.44 17.27 14.74
N VAL A 216 1.48 16.64 15.27
CA VAL A 216 1.39 15.52 16.23
C VAL A 216 0.32 15.76 17.33
N ARG A 217 0.32 16.95 17.93
CA ARG A 217 -0.59 17.29 19.05
C ARG A 217 -2.06 17.30 18.66
N GLU A 218 -2.38 17.50 17.39
CA GLU A 218 -3.76 17.53 16.89
C GLU A 218 -4.28 16.15 16.49
N VAL A 219 -3.39 15.15 16.37
CA VAL A 219 -3.70 13.83 15.81
C VAL A 219 -4.87 13.16 16.54
N PRO A 220 -4.93 13.06 17.87
CA PRO A 220 -6.06 12.41 18.54
C PRO A 220 -7.42 13.06 18.21
N ARG A 221 -7.47 14.41 18.20
CA ARG A 221 -8.67 15.17 17.86
C ARG A 221 -9.08 14.95 16.39
N ARG A 222 -8.11 14.91 15.48
CA ARG A 222 -8.36 14.69 14.05
C ARG A 222 -8.77 13.25 13.76
N LEU A 223 -8.18 12.27 14.42
CA LEU A 223 -8.57 10.86 14.34
C LEU A 223 -9.98 10.64 14.88
N ALA A 224 -10.39 11.33 15.94
CA ALA A 224 -11.76 11.24 16.46
C ALA A 224 -12.82 11.66 15.43
N GLY A 225 -12.46 12.52 14.48
CA GLY A 225 -13.32 12.93 13.37
C GLY A 225 -13.26 12.02 12.13
N LEU A 226 -12.46 10.94 12.17
CA LEU A 226 -12.27 10.00 11.08
C LEU A 226 -12.84 8.63 11.47
N SER A 227 -13.56 7.98 10.55
CA SER A 227 -13.97 6.59 10.68
C SER A 227 -13.28 5.76 9.61
N VAL A 228 -12.61 4.68 10.04
CA VAL A 228 -11.96 3.70 9.19
C VAL A 228 -12.61 2.35 9.48
N GLN A 229 -13.11 1.67 8.45
CA GLN A 229 -13.88 0.43 8.63
C GLN A 229 -13.61 -0.56 7.50
N ALA A 230 -13.43 -1.84 7.85
CA ALA A 230 -13.49 -2.90 6.85
C ALA A 230 -14.95 -3.12 6.42
N ILE A 231 -15.19 -3.23 5.11
CA ILE A 231 -16.52 -3.49 4.54
C ILE A 231 -16.52 -4.76 3.70
N ARG A 232 -17.71 -5.34 3.48
CA ARG A 232 -17.91 -6.49 2.59
C ARG A 232 -18.03 -6.03 1.15
#